data_AF-A0A835H5J1-F1
#
_entry.id   AF-A0A835H5J1-F1
#
_cell.length_a   1.000
_cell.length_b   1.000
_cell.length_c   1.000
_cell.angle_alpha   90.00
_cell.angle_beta   90.00
_cell.angle_gamma   90.00
#
_symmetry.space_group_name_H-M   'P 1'
#
loop_
_entity.id
_entity.type
_entity.pdbx_description
1 polymer ?
#
loop_
_entity_poly.entity_id
_entity_poly.type
_entity_poly.pdbx_seq_one_letter_code
_entity_poly.pdbx_strand_id
1 'polypeptide(L)'
;MYHNSLQEVEIKRDQQHEEVRIFTDSGRILRPLLVVENLKKINLLKGGYNIHSLMNEGVIELVGIEEEEDCQTAWGVKYLFSEEKNAIVAVNVHQGYNQEDSLVMNRASLEHGMFRTEHIRCYKAESGDIVIGKCAESGADHSIKLKHTERGKVQKVILSANDEGTNFVAVSLRQVRSPIVGDKFSSMRQKGVIGLLESQEIFPFTHQGIVPDIVINPHAFPTRQTPGQLLEAALEKESLVVV
;
A
#
# COMPACT_ATOMS: atom_id res chain seq x y z
N MET A 1 10.41 43.43 -11.77
CA MET A 1 10.23 42.06 -12.31
C MET A 1 11.31 41.16 -11.71
N TYR A 2 11.25 40.92 -10.40
CA TYR A 2 12.15 39.99 -9.71
C TYR A 2 11.25 39.14 -8.81
N HIS A 3 10.83 37.99 -9.30
CA HIS A 3 10.12 37.01 -8.50
C HIS A 3 10.67 35.64 -8.88
N ASN A 4 11.21 34.92 -7.88
CA ASN A 4 11.66 33.52 -7.91
C ASN A 4 13.07 33.16 -8.45
N SER A 5 14.12 33.93 -8.17
CA SER A 5 15.50 33.49 -8.50
C SER A 5 16.19 32.61 -7.45
N LEU A 6 15.61 32.43 -6.25
CA LEU A 6 16.26 31.70 -5.16
C LEU A 6 16.02 30.19 -5.19
N GLN A 7 15.03 29.71 -5.95
CA GLN A 7 14.68 28.28 -6.02
C GLN A 7 15.57 27.48 -6.98
N GLU A 8 16.49 28.14 -7.70
CA GLU A 8 17.42 27.52 -8.67
C GLU A 8 18.86 27.49 -8.14
N VAL A 9 19.05 27.81 -6.86
CA VAL A 9 20.35 27.77 -6.19
C VAL A 9 20.55 26.36 -5.67
N GLU A 10 21.72 25.79 -5.97
CA GLU A 10 22.12 24.47 -5.50
C GLU A 10 23.22 24.65 -4.46
N ILE A 11 23.14 23.88 -3.37
CA ILE A 11 24.08 24.00 -2.26
C ILE A 11 24.65 22.62 -1.97
N LYS A 12 25.96 22.47 -2.17
CA LYS A 12 26.72 21.27 -1.79
C LYS A 12 27.53 21.53 -0.54
N ARG A 13 27.44 20.62 0.43
CA ARG A 13 28.22 20.71 1.67
C ARG A 13 29.22 19.57 1.73
N ASP A 14 30.44 19.86 1.31
CA ASP A 14 31.53 18.91 1.41
C ASP A 14 32.02 18.83 2.86
N GLN A 15 31.62 17.77 3.57
CA GLN A 15 32.04 17.53 4.95
C GLN A 15 33.50 17.10 5.07
N GLN A 16 34.10 16.55 4.01
CA GLN A 16 35.49 16.08 4.03
C GLN A 16 36.48 17.24 3.93
N HIS A 17 36.13 18.25 3.13
CA HIS A 17 36.95 19.44 2.91
C HIS A 17 36.48 20.67 3.71
N GLU A 18 35.46 20.52 4.55
CA GLU A 18 34.85 21.58 5.37
C GLU A 18 34.43 22.82 4.55
N GLU A 19 33.90 22.61 3.36
CA GLU A 19 33.51 23.70 2.45
C GLU A 19 32.04 23.63 2.04
N VAL A 20 31.49 24.79 1.68
CA VAL A 20 30.14 24.91 1.12
C VAL A 20 30.29 25.51 -0.27
N ARG A 21 29.85 24.76 -1.28
CA ARG A 21 29.82 25.22 -2.67
C ARG A 21 28.40 25.61 -3.02
N ILE A 22 28.24 26.83 -3.52
CA ILE A 22 26.95 27.38 -3.94
C ILE A 22 27.02 27.58 -5.44
N PHE A 23 26.11 26.93 -6.17
CA PHE A 23 26.03 27.05 -7.61
C PHE A 23 24.78 27.85 -8.00
N THR A 24 25.00 28.88 -8.82
CA THR A 24 23.94 29.75 -9.36
C THR A 24 23.99 29.84 -10.88
N ASP A 25 24.81 29.00 -11.53
CA ASP A 25 25.01 29.04 -12.98
C ASP A 25 23.75 28.62 -13.73
N SER A 26 23.52 29.23 -14.89
CA SER A 26 22.40 28.83 -15.77
C SER A 26 22.77 27.58 -16.57
N GLY A 27 21.79 26.70 -16.82
CA GLY A 27 21.98 25.48 -17.64
C GLY A 27 22.25 24.19 -16.85
N ARG A 28 22.24 24.25 -15.52
CA ARG A 28 22.27 23.06 -14.65
C ARG A 28 20.94 22.31 -14.74
N ILE A 29 21.00 20.99 -14.64
CA ILE A 29 19.81 20.12 -14.61
C ILE A 29 19.39 19.98 -13.16
N LEU A 30 18.18 20.46 -12.84
CA LEU A 30 17.59 20.33 -11.51
C LEU A 30 16.40 19.37 -11.58
N ARG A 31 16.26 18.52 -10.57
CA ARG A 31 15.15 17.57 -10.46
C ARG A 31 14.24 17.93 -9.29
N PRO A 32 12.92 18.06 -9.50
CA PRO A 32 12.00 18.27 -8.40
C PRO A 32 11.85 17.01 -7.56
N LEU A 33 12.18 17.10 -6.28
CA LEU A 33 12.01 16.06 -5.27
C LEU A 33 11.05 16.53 -4.17
N LEU A 34 10.43 15.58 -3.48
CA LEU A 34 9.55 15.85 -2.35
C LEU A 34 10.35 15.84 -1.04
N VAL A 35 10.21 16.90 -0.24
CA VAL A 35 10.88 17.01 1.06
C VAL A 35 10.09 16.24 2.12
N VAL A 36 10.68 15.15 2.63
CA VAL A 36 10.01 14.18 3.52
C VAL A 36 9.41 14.85 4.76
N GLU A 37 10.15 15.76 5.40
CA GLU A 37 9.70 16.48 6.60
C GLU A 37 8.47 17.36 6.34
N ASN A 38 8.36 17.90 5.13
CA ASN A 38 7.32 18.84 4.72
C ASN A 38 6.11 18.15 4.06
N LEU A 39 6.15 16.83 3.83
CA LEU A 39 5.03 16.07 3.24
C LEU A 39 3.71 16.22 4.01
N LYS A 40 3.77 16.39 5.33
CA LYS A 40 2.57 16.59 6.18
C LYS A 40 1.82 17.89 5.85
N LYS A 41 2.50 18.88 5.26
CA LYS A 41 1.92 20.18 4.87
C LYS A 41 0.95 20.07 3.69
N ILE A 42 1.08 19.03 2.86
CA ILE A 42 0.19 18.78 1.73
C ILE A 42 -1.27 18.62 2.20
N ASN A 43 -1.49 17.95 3.34
CA ASN A 43 -2.84 17.71 3.87
C ASN A 43 -3.52 18.98 4.44
N LEU A 44 -2.75 20.05 4.68
CA LEU A 44 -3.26 21.33 5.21
C LEU A 44 -3.75 22.27 4.10
N LEU A 45 -3.31 22.06 2.87
CA LEU A 45 -3.58 22.93 1.73
C LEU A 45 -4.87 22.50 1.01
N LYS A 46 -6.04 22.89 1.54
CA LYS A 46 -7.33 22.68 0.86
C LYS A 46 -7.52 23.70 -0.28
N GLY A 47 -6.96 23.42 -1.45
CA GLY A 47 -7.11 24.25 -2.66
C GLY A 47 -6.36 23.66 -3.86
N GLY A 48 -6.65 24.13 -5.08
CA GLY A 48 -5.96 23.67 -6.30
C GLY A 48 -4.46 23.91 -6.21
N TYR A 49 -3.67 22.85 -6.34
CA TYR A 49 -2.22 22.91 -6.19
C TYR A 49 -1.56 23.44 -7.46
N ASN A 50 -0.89 24.59 -7.35
CA ASN A 50 0.11 24.99 -8.32
C ASN A 50 1.49 24.49 -7.85
N ILE A 51 2.33 24.02 -8.77
CA ILE A 51 3.71 23.59 -8.48
C ILE A 51 4.46 24.70 -7.75
N HIS A 52 4.31 25.95 -8.19
CA HIS A 52 4.93 27.10 -7.51
C HIS A 52 4.45 27.28 -6.06
N SER A 53 3.20 26.94 -5.75
CA SER A 53 2.70 26.97 -4.38
C SER A 53 3.37 25.89 -3.53
N LEU A 54 3.57 24.69 -4.08
CA LEU A 54 4.23 23.60 -3.39
C LEU A 54 5.74 23.87 -3.18
N MET A 55 6.38 24.55 -4.12
CA MET A 55 7.77 25.00 -3.99
C MET A 55 7.90 26.09 -2.92
N ASN A 56 6.99 27.07 -2.89
CA ASN A 56 7.00 28.13 -1.88
C ASN A 56 6.76 27.59 -0.46
N GLU A 57 5.95 26.54 -0.32
CA GLU A 57 5.69 25.86 0.96
C GLU A 57 6.82 24.89 1.38
N GLY A 58 7.84 24.73 0.53
CA GLY A 58 8.98 23.82 0.76
C GLY A 58 8.60 22.34 0.69
N VAL A 59 7.47 22.00 0.07
CA VAL A 59 7.06 20.61 -0.16
C VAL A 59 7.86 19.99 -1.31
N ILE A 60 8.13 20.79 -2.35
CA ILE A 60 8.96 20.41 -3.50
C ILE A 60 10.22 21.25 -3.47
N GLU A 61 11.36 20.60 -3.61
CA GLU A 61 12.67 21.23 -3.73
C GLU A 61 13.35 20.78 -5.03
N LEU A 62 14.06 21.70 -5.67
CA LEU A 62 14.81 21.44 -6.90
C LEU A 62 16.24 21.04 -6.52
N VAL A 63 16.55 19.76 -6.64
CA VAL A 63 17.86 19.23 -6.28
C VAL A 63 18.70 19.08 -7.54
N GLY A 64 19.91 19.66 -7.53
CA GLY A 64 20.87 19.52 -8.62
C GLY A 64 21.75 18.28 -8.48
N ILE A 65 22.56 18.01 -9.50
CA ILE A 65 23.38 16.78 -9.58
C ILE A 65 24.40 16.72 -8.43
N GLU A 66 24.99 17.87 -8.05
CA GLU A 66 26.00 17.93 -6.99
C GLU A 66 25.36 17.78 -5.61
N GLU A 67 24.18 18.36 -5.41
CA GLU A 67 23.40 18.22 -4.17
C GLU A 67 22.78 16.81 -4.03
N GLU A 68 22.45 16.15 -5.14
CA GLU A 68 21.93 14.77 -5.14
C GLU A 68 22.94 13.76 -4.55
N GLU A 69 24.24 14.02 -4.65
CA GLU A 69 25.28 13.20 -4.03
C GLU A 69 25.20 13.17 -2.50
N ASP A 70 24.72 14.26 -1.89
CA ASP A 70 24.57 14.42 -0.45
C ASP A 70 23.16 14.04 0.05
N CYS A 71 22.20 13.85 -0.87
CA CYS A 71 20.79 13.64 -0.55
C CYS A 71 20.44 12.16 -0.31
N GLN A 72 19.74 11.87 0.79
CA GLN A 72 19.13 10.55 1.02
C GLN A 72 17.75 10.48 0.36
N THR A 73 17.65 9.83 -0.80
CA THR A 73 16.39 9.71 -1.53
C THR A 73 15.68 8.38 -1.23
N ALA A 74 14.39 8.46 -0.92
CA ALA A 74 13.54 7.28 -0.82
C ALA A 74 12.95 6.94 -2.20
N TRP A 75 12.92 5.63 -2.54
CA TRP A 75 12.44 5.15 -3.83
C TRP A 75 10.91 5.32 -4.04
N GLY A 76 10.20 5.77 -3.02
CA GLY A 76 8.77 6.08 -3.09
C GLY A 76 8.17 6.37 -1.73
N VAL A 77 7.09 7.16 -1.74
CA VAL A 77 6.35 7.56 -0.52
C VAL A 77 5.86 6.36 0.29
N LYS A 78 5.56 5.24 -0.39
CA LYS A 78 5.22 3.98 0.26
C LYS A 78 6.30 3.50 1.23
N TYR A 79 7.58 3.60 0.89
CA TYR A 79 8.68 3.12 1.76
C TYR A 79 8.94 4.03 2.97
N LEU A 80 8.43 5.27 2.95
CA LEU A 80 8.51 6.20 4.08
C LEU A 80 7.41 5.97 5.12
N PHE A 81 6.29 5.34 4.73
CA PHE A 81 5.09 5.18 5.56
C PHE A 81 4.56 3.74 5.59
N SER A 82 5.26 2.77 5.01
CA SER A 82 4.80 1.38 4.93
C SER A 82 4.89 0.73 6.32
N GLU A 83 3.74 0.55 6.97
CA GLU A 83 3.52 -0.54 7.92
C GLU A 83 3.39 -1.85 7.15
N GLU A 84 4.43 -2.26 6.42
CA GLU A 84 4.44 -3.58 5.79
C GLU A 84 4.44 -4.62 6.92
N LYS A 85 3.36 -5.41 6.99
CA LYS A 85 3.28 -6.55 7.89
C LYS A 85 4.27 -7.60 7.38
N ASN A 86 5.47 -7.61 7.96
CA ASN A 86 6.45 -8.65 7.70
C ASN A 86 5.88 -9.98 8.15
N ALA A 87 5.91 -10.96 7.26
CA ALA A 87 5.47 -12.31 7.54
C ALA A 87 6.66 -13.22 7.78
N ILE A 88 6.55 -14.10 8.76
CA ILE A 88 7.53 -15.15 8.97
C ILE A 88 7.23 -16.24 7.94
N VAL A 89 8.16 -16.46 7.01
CA VAL A 89 8.01 -17.44 5.95
C VAL A 89 8.93 -18.62 6.22
N ALA A 90 8.39 -19.83 6.19
CA ALA A 90 9.18 -21.05 6.19
C ALA A 90 9.26 -21.64 4.78
N VAL A 91 10.43 -22.14 4.41
CA VAL A 91 10.65 -22.85 3.15
C VAL A 91 10.68 -24.33 3.46
N ASN A 92 9.58 -25.03 3.18
CA ASN A 92 9.47 -26.47 3.42
C ASN A 92 8.40 -27.08 2.50
N VAL A 93 8.47 -28.38 2.23
CA VAL A 93 7.38 -29.11 1.59
C VAL A 93 6.34 -29.45 2.65
N HIS A 94 5.12 -28.94 2.51
CA HIS A 94 4.08 -29.13 3.52
C HIS A 94 2.91 -29.93 2.95
N GLN A 95 2.86 -31.22 3.28
CA GLN A 95 1.76 -32.15 2.95
C GLN A 95 1.36 -32.19 1.45
N GLY A 96 2.19 -31.66 0.54
CA GLY A 96 1.86 -31.52 -0.88
C GLY A 96 0.94 -30.34 -1.23
N TYR A 97 0.39 -29.60 -0.26
CA TYR A 97 -0.55 -28.49 -0.49
C TYR A 97 0.11 -27.15 -0.87
N ASN A 98 1.44 -27.11 -0.95
CA ASN A 98 2.21 -25.99 -1.48
C ASN A 98 2.91 -26.28 -2.83
N GLN A 99 2.39 -27.23 -3.62
CA GLN A 99 2.91 -27.50 -4.97
C GLN A 99 2.39 -26.46 -6.00
N GLU A 100 3.09 -26.30 -7.12
CA GLU A 100 2.62 -25.50 -8.27
C GLU A 100 2.16 -24.07 -7.91
N ASP A 101 3.03 -23.31 -7.22
CA ASP A 101 2.78 -21.93 -6.79
C ASP A 101 1.67 -21.75 -5.74
N SER A 102 1.24 -22.82 -5.07
CA SER A 102 0.40 -22.72 -3.89
C SER A 102 1.23 -22.49 -2.63
N LEU A 103 0.64 -21.82 -1.64
CA LEU A 103 1.21 -21.61 -0.31
C LEU A 103 0.26 -22.11 0.77
N VAL A 104 0.85 -22.56 1.88
CA VAL A 104 0.10 -22.89 3.10
C VAL A 104 0.21 -21.72 4.06
N MET A 105 -0.90 -21.31 4.66
CA MET A 105 -0.94 -20.16 5.56
C MET A 105 -1.49 -20.56 6.93
N ASN A 106 -0.91 -19.98 7.98
CA ASN A 106 -1.26 -20.27 9.36
C ASN A 106 -2.59 -19.62 9.71
N ARG A 107 -3.57 -20.45 10.10
CA ARG A 107 -4.91 -20.01 10.48
C ARG A 107 -4.87 -19.07 11.69
N ALA A 108 -4.02 -19.34 12.69
CA ALA A 108 -3.91 -18.52 13.88
C ALA A 108 -3.43 -17.09 13.54
N SER A 109 -2.48 -16.96 12.62
CA SER A 109 -2.01 -15.66 12.14
C SER A 109 -3.15 -14.85 11.49
N LEU A 110 -4.01 -15.50 10.70
CA LEU A 110 -5.18 -14.84 10.10
C LEU A 110 -6.25 -14.45 11.14
N GLU A 111 -6.49 -15.32 12.12
CA GLU A 111 -7.42 -15.05 13.22
C GLU A 111 -6.97 -13.84 14.05
N HIS A 112 -5.66 -13.71 14.28
CA HIS A 112 -5.04 -12.54 14.91
C HIS A 112 -5.03 -11.28 14.02
N GLY A 113 -5.55 -11.35 12.78
CA GLY A 113 -5.74 -10.19 11.91
C GLY A 113 -4.60 -9.93 10.93
N MET A 114 -3.71 -10.90 10.72
CA MET A 114 -2.74 -10.84 9.64
C MET A 114 -3.45 -10.82 8.28
N PHE A 115 -2.97 -9.97 7.37
CA PHE A 115 -3.53 -9.78 6.02
C PHE A 115 -5.04 -9.48 5.92
N ARG A 116 -5.68 -9.06 7.03
CA ARG A 116 -7.08 -8.62 7.01
C ARG A 116 -7.20 -7.33 6.20
N THR A 117 -8.12 -7.34 5.24
CA THR A 117 -8.38 -6.18 4.38
C THR A 117 -9.76 -5.60 4.63
N GLU A 118 -9.89 -4.29 4.42
CA GLU A 118 -11.18 -3.62 4.40
C GLU A 118 -11.51 -3.26 2.95
N HIS A 119 -12.61 -3.81 2.46
CA HIS A 119 -13.13 -3.50 1.15
C HIS A 119 -14.27 -2.49 1.30
N ILE A 120 -14.04 -1.28 0.79
CA ILE A 120 -15.02 -0.20 0.80
C ILE A 120 -15.61 -0.08 -0.60
N ARG A 121 -16.94 -0.25 -0.71
CA ARG A 121 -17.67 -0.01 -1.96
C ARG A 121 -18.72 1.06 -1.77
N CYS A 122 -18.77 1.98 -2.72
CA CYS A 122 -19.79 3.01 -2.82
C CYS A 122 -20.84 2.53 -3.82
N TYR A 123 -22.08 2.42 -3.36
CA TYR A 123 -23.16 1.93 -4.21
C TYR A 123 -23.86 3.08 -4.89
N LYS A 124 -24.00 2.92 -6.21
CA LYS A 124 -24.97 3.62 -7.04
C LYS A 124 -25.75 2.53 -7.78
N ALA A 125 -27.02 2.34 -7.38
CA ALA A 125 -28.07 1.49 -7.95
C ALA A 125 -27.68 0.14 -8.62
N GLU A 126 -27.99 -1.02 -7.99
CA GLU A 126 -28.39 -2.31 -8.65
C GLU A 126 -28.58 -3.53 -7.68
N SER A 127 -29.81 -4.13 -7.68
CA SER A 127 -30.33 -5.47 -7.24
C SER A 127 -29.90 -6.18 -5.93
N GLY A 128 -30.86 -6.65 -5.08
CA GLY A 128 -30.78 -7.35 -3.75
C GLY A 128 -31.32 -6.62 -2.47
N ASP A 129 -30.67 -6.61 -1.30
CA ASP A 129 -31.21 -5.96 -0.07
C ASP A 129 -31.35 -4.43 -0.23
N ILE A 130 -32.42 -3.79 0.26
CA ILE A 130 -32.65 -2.35 0.02
C ILE A 130 -31.65 -1.49 0.80
N VAL A 131 -30.76 -0.82 0.08
CA VAL A 131 -29.77 0.14 0.62
C VAL A 131 -30.33 1.56 0.62
N ILE A 132 -31.12 1.93 -0.40
CA ILE A 132 -31.76 3.25 -0.51
C ILE A 132 -33.22 3.05 -0.95
N GLY A 133 -34.17 3.43 -0.12
CA GLY A 133 -35.59 3.46 -0.51
C GLY A 133 -35.87 4.69 -1.37
N LYS A 134 -36.38 4.50 -2.58
CA LYS A 134 -36.82 5.59 -3.47
C LYS A 134 -38.22 5.27 -3.97
N CYS A 135 -39.15 6.20 -3.81
CA CYS A 135 -40.52 6.07 -4.29
C CYS A 135 -40.81 7.18 -5.31
N ALA A 136 -41.48 6.83 -6.40
CA ALA A 136 -42.03 7.82 -7.32
C ALA A 136 -43.34 8.40 -6.78
N GLU A 137 -43.75 9.58 -7.24
CA GLU A 137 -45.04 10.18 -6.86
C GLU A 137 -46.25 9.32 -7.25
N SER A 138 -46.08 8.43 -8.25
CA SER A 138 -47.06 7.42 -8.64
C SER A 138 -47.18 6.24 -7.66
N GLY A 139 -46.38 6.20 -6.59
CA GLY A 139 -46.28 5.07 -5.66
C GLY A 139 -45.39 3.92 -6.14
N ALA A 140 -44.73 4.07 -7.29
CA ALA A 140 -43.85 3.04 -7.83
C ALA A 140 -42.50 2.99 -7.10
N ASP A 141 -42.12 1.81 -6.61
CA ASP A 141 -40.85 1.56 -5.93
C ASP A 141 -39.67 1.56 -6.92
N HIS A 142 -38.70 2.44 -6.67
CA HIS A 142 -37.43 2.56 -7.38
C HIS A 142 -36.24 2.36 -6.42
N SER A 143 -36.45 1.59 -5.35
CA SER A 143 -35.44 1.30 -4.34
C SER A 143 -34.16 0.71 -4.94
N ILE A 144 -33.03 1.20 -4.42
CA ILE A 144 -31.70 0.69 -4.73
C ILE A 144 -31.43 -0.46 -3.79
N LYS A 145 -31.01 -1.54 -4.41
CA LYS A 145 -30.79 -2.82 -3.78
C LYS A 145 -29.31 -3.24 -3.87
N LEU A 146 -28.90 -4.21 -3.06
CA LEU A 146 -27.51 -4.64 -2.84
C LEU A 146 -27.17 -5.96 -3.54
N LYS A 147 -26.13 -6.03 -4.39
CA LYS A 147 -25.83 -7.24 -5.20
C LYS A 147 -25.73 -8.49 -4.35
N HIS A 148 -26.27 -9.61 -4.86
CA HIS A 148 -26.39 -10.87 -4.12
C HIS A 148 -25.08 -11.43 -3.53
N THR A 149 -23.93 -11.10 -4.10
CA THR A 149 -22.61 -11.56 -3.62
C THR A 149 -21.96 -10.63 -2.62
N GLU A 150 -22.53 -9.44 -2.42
CA GLU A 150 -21.96 -8.40 -1.58
C GLU A 150 -22.58 -8.45 -0.19
N ARG A 151 -21.78 -8.16 0.82
CA ARG A 151 -22.19 -8.05 2.22
C ARG A 151 -21.33 -7.01 2.89
N GLY A 152 -21.86 -6.25 3.84
CA GLY A 152 -21.07 -5.27 4.54
C GLY A 152 -21.89 -4.45 5.52
N LYS A 153 -21.22 -3.72 6.40
CA LYS A 153 -21.84 -2.76 7.29
C LYS A 153 -21.84 -1.38 6.64
N VAL A 154 -22.90 -0.61 6.82
CA VAL A 154 -22.92 0.81 6.42
C VAL A 154 -21.83 1.55 7.18
N GLN A 155 -20.88 2.12 6.44
CA GLN A 155 -19.79 2.90 7.00
C GLN A 155 -20.12 4.39 6.98
N LYS A 156 -20.64 4.88 5.84
CA LYS A 156 -20.92 6.30 5.64
C LYS A 156 -22.12 6.46 4.72
N VAL A 157 -23.00 7.40 5.07
CA VAL A 157 -24.09 7.87 4.21
C VAL A 157 -23.84 9.34 3.92
N ILE A 158 -23.83 9.70 2.63
CA ILE A 158 -23.67 11.06 2.16
C ILE A 158 -24.98 11.47 1.51
N LEU A 159 -25.57 12.54 2.02
CA LEU A 159 -26.72 13.23 1.45
C LEU A 159 -26.23 14.59 0.95
N SER A 160 -26.45 14.90 -0.32
CA SER A 160 -26.12 16.20 -0.88
C SER A 160 -27.11 16.54 -1.98
N ALA A 161 -27.24 17.83 -2.28
CA ALA A 161 -27.94 18.30 -3.46
C ALA A 161 -26.92 18.60 -4.56
N ASN A 162 -27.28 18.34 -5.81
CA ASN A 162 -26.56 18.86 -6.97
C ASN A 162 -26.91 20.34 -7.18
N ASP A 163 -26.14 21.01 -8.04
CA ASP A 163 -26.39 22.41 -8.44
C ASP A 163 -27.77 22.62 -9.10
N GLU A 164 -28.40 21.54 -9.59
CA GLU A 164 -29.75 21.51 -10.16
C GLU A 164 -30.88 21.31 -9.11
N GLY A 165 -30.55 21.29 -7.81
CA GLY A 165 -31.52 21.10 -6.72
C GLY A 165 -32.00 19.65 -6.55
N THR A 166 -31.41 18.70 -7.29
CA THR A 166 -31.71 17.27 -7.13
C THR A 166 -30.91 16.67 -5.96
N ASN A 167 -31.62 16.06 -5.02
CA ASN A 167 -31.00 15.35 -3.90
C ASN A 167 -30.38 14.03 -4.40
N PHE A 168 -29.11 13.80 -4.09
CA PHE A 168 -28.44 12.52 -4.29
C PHE A 168 -27.98 11.93 -2.95
N VAL A 169 -28.04 10.60 -2.90
CA VAL A 169 -27.63 9.80 -1.74
C VAL A 169 -26.54 8.83 -2.19
N ALA A 170 -25.42 8.81 -1.47
CA ALA A 170 -24.37 7.83 -1.66
C ALA A 170 -24.13 7.06 -0.36
N VAL A 171 -24.24 5.74 -0.42
CA VAL A 171 -24.00 4.86 0.72
C VAL A 171 -22.70 4.08 0.48
N SER A 172 -21.76 4.21 1.41
CA SER A 172 -20.52 3.44 1.45
C SER A 172 -20.69 2.28 2.41
N LEU A 173 -20.49 1.07 1.90
CA LEU A 173 -20.45 -0.15 2.70
C LEU A 173 -19.01 -0.58 2.89
N ARG A 174 -18.70 -0.97 4.12
CA ARG A 174 -17.43 -1.55 4.51
C ARG A 174 -17.62 -3.04 4.77
N GLN A 175 -16.82 -3.85 4.11
CA GLN A 175 -16.70 -5.27 4.37
C GLN A 175 -15.28 -5.56 4.85
N VAL A 176 -15.16 -6.11 6.05
CA VAL A 176 -13.89 -6.67 6.52
C VAL A 176 -13.78 -8.08 5.96
N ARG A 177 -12.70 -8.38 5.25
CA ARG A 177 -12.43 -9.69 4.67
C ARG A 177 -11.10 -10.23 5.19
N SER A 178 -11.16 -11.39 5.80
CA SER A 178 -9.97 -12.21 6.06
C SER A 178 -9.64 -13.05 4.82
N PRO A 179 -8.36 -13.33 4.56
CA PRO A 179 -7.95 -14.21 3.47
C PRO A 179 -8.60 -15.59 3.57
N ILE A 180 -8.99 -16.14 2.42
CA ILE A 180 -9.53 -17.51 2.30
C ILE A 180 -8.71 -18.33 1.31
N VAL A 181 -8.87 -19.66 1.36
CA VAL A 181 -8.31 -20.57 0.35
C VAL A 181 -8.75 -20.12 -1.04
N GLY A 182 -7.81 -20.04 -1.98
CA GLY A 182 -8.03 -19.51 -3.33
C GLY A 182 -7.73 -18.01 -3.50
N ASP A 183 -7.56 -17.25 -2.41
CA ASP A 183 -7.09 -15.86 -2.52
C ASP A 183 -5.62 -15.81 -2.97
N LYS A 184 -5.28 -14.79 -3.76
CA LYS A 184 -3.96 -14.61 -4.38
C LYS A 184 -3.07 -13.70 -3.54
N PHE A 185 -1.85 -14.15 -3.32
CA PHE A 185 -0.79 -13.40 -2.65
C PHE A 185 0.41 -13.26 -3.56
N SER A 186 1.24 -12.25 -3.30
CA SER A 186 2.48 -12.05 -4.04
C SER A 186 3.54 -11.54 -3.09
N SER A 187 4.73 -12.11 -3.17
CA SER A 187 5.94 -11.40 -2.80
C SER A 187 6.28 -10.38 -3.90
N MET A 188 7.32 -9.58 -3.71
CA MET A 188 7.81 -8.65 -4.74
C MET A 188 8.19 -9.32 -6.07
N ARG A 189 8.38 -10.65 -6.08
CA ARG A 189 8.90 -11.38 -7.25
C ARG A 189 8.06 -12.58 -7.68
N GLN A 190 7.27 -13.17 -6.79
CA GLN A 190 6.45 -14.36 -7.10
C GLN A 190 5.03 -14.23 -6.56
N LYS A 191 4.07 -14.68 -7.39
CA LYS A 191 2.65 -14.81 -7.05
C LYS A 191 2.35 -16.24 -6.65
N GLY A 192 1.50 -16.42 -5.65
CA GLY A 192 0.95 -17.70 -5.25
C GLY A 192 -0.50 -17.59 -4.81
N VAL A 193 -1.14 -18.75 -4.67
CA VAL A 193 -2.53 -18.88 -4.20
C VAL A 193 -2.51 -19.58 -2.85
N ILE A 194 -3.37 -19.18 -1.91
CA ILE A 194 -3.56 -19.97 -0.68
C ILE A 194 -4.13 -21.33 -1.08
N GLY A 195 -3.32 -22.38 -0.95
CA GLY A 195 -3.71 -23.77 -1.19
C GLY A 195 -4.37 -24.40 0.03
N LEU A 196 -3.92 -24.02 1.23
CA LEU A 196 -4.43 -24.55 2.50
C LEU A 196 -4.31 -23.53 3.63
N LEU A 197 -5.33 -23.47 4.49
CA LEU A 197 -5.29 -22.80 5.78
C LEU A 197 -5.19 -23.86 6.88
N GLU A 198 -4.03 -23.95 7.52
CA GLU A 198 -3.72 -25.02 8.48
C GLU A 198 -3.61 -24.47 9.90
N SER A 199 -3.90 -25.30 10.90
CA SER A 199 -3.79 -24.90 12.31
C SER A 199 -2.32 -24.79 12.77
N GLN A 200 -2.03 -23.87 13.69
CA GLN A 200 -0.69 -23.57 14.17
C GLN A 200 0.04 -24.80 14.76
N GLU A 201 -0.68 -25.74 15.37
CA GLU A 201 -0.12 -26.96 15.95
C GLU A 201 0.49 -27.95 14.93
N ILE A 202 0.15 -27.81 13.64
CA ILE A 202 0.65 -28.67 12.55
C ILE A 202 1.87 -28.03 11.86
N PHE A 203 2.11 -26.75 12.07
CA PHE A 203 3.23 -26.05 11.45
C PHE A 203 4.58 -26.45 12.08
N PRO A 204 5.68 -26.39 11.29
CA PRO A 204 7.01 -26.49 11.86
C PRO A 204 7.28 -25.30 12.79
N PHE A 205 7.96 -25.55 13.90
CA PHE A 205 8.28 -24.53 14.89
C PHE A 205 9.76 -24.59 15.29
N THR A 206 10.33 -23.45 15.66
CA THR A 206 11.72 -23.36 16.12
C THR A 206 11.85 -23.82 17.57
N HIS A 207 13.08 -24.06 18.04
CA HIS A 207 13.37 -24.33 19.46
C HIS A 207 12.86 -23.22 20.41
N GLN A 208 12.69 -22.00 19.90
CA GLN A 208 12.14 -20.86 20.64
C GLN A 208 10.61 -20.80 20.61
N GLY A 209 9.95 -21.75 19.92
CA GLY A 209 8.50 -21.80 19.76
C GLY A 209 7.95 -20.84 18.70
N ILE A 210 8.80 -20.31 17.82
CA ILE A 210 8.35 -19.44 16.72
C ILE A 210 7.72 -20.33 15.64
N VAL A 211 6.48 -20.03 15.29
CA VAL A 211 5.73 -20.70 14.21
C VAL A 211 5.60 -19.72 13.04
N PRO A 212 5.90 -20.14 11.79
CA PRO A 212 5.80 -19.26 10.64
C PRO A 212 4.33 -18.97 10.28
N ASP A 213 4.13 -17.85 9.59
CA ASP A 213 2.82 -17.41 9.09
C ASP A 213 2.48 -18.05 7.75
N ILE A 214 3.50 -18.30 6.92
CA ILE A 214 3.37 -18.85 5.57
C ILE A 214 4.43 -19.94 5.35
N VAL A 215 4.05 -21.03 4.69
CA VAL A 215 4.99 -22.05 4.22
C VAL A 215 4.94 -22.10 2.69
N ILE A 216 6.11 -21.91 2.07
CA ILE A 216 6.31 -22.00 0.62
C ILE A 216 7.20 -23.19 0.27
N ASN A 217 6.99 -23.74 -0.91
CA ASN A 217 7.73 -24.92 -1.35
C ASN A 217 9.14 -24.54 -1.84
N PRO A 218 10.20 -25.26 -1.42
CA PRO A 218 11.56 -25.04 -1.91
C PRO A 218 11.71 -25.12 -3.43
N HIS A 219 10.87 -25.88 -4.13
CA HIS A 219 10.88 -25.95 -5.59
C HIS A 219 10.49 -24.62 -6.28
N ALA A 220 9.92 -23.66 -5.55
CA ALA A 220 9.64 -22.33 -6.07
C ALA A 220 10.91 -21.51 -6.39
N PHE A 221 12.07 -21.85 -5.81
CA PHE A 221 13.31 -21.09 -5.97
C PHE A 221 14.15 -21.48 -7.21
N PRO A 222 14.45 -22.78 -7.48
CA PRO A 222 15.33 -23.19 -8.58
C PRO A 222 14.73 -22.89 -9.95
N THR A 223 13.44 -23.17 -10.11
CA THR A 223 12.74 -23.12 -11.40
C THR A 223 12.55 -21.71 -11.92
N ARG A 224 12.53 -20.71 -11.03
CA ARG A 224 12.27 -19.30 -11.35
C ARG A 224 13.54 -18.43 -11.31
N GLN A 225 14.71 -18.99 -11.03
CA GLN A 225 16.01 -18.29 -10.97
C GLN A 225 15.92 -16.94 -10.22
N THR A 226 15.38 -16.93 -9.00
CA THR A 226 15.21 -15.70 -8.20
C THR A 226 16.09 -15.71 -6.94
N PRO A 227 17.42 -15.59 -7.07
CA PRO A 227 18.30 -15.41 -5.90
C PRO A 227 17.94 -14.15 -5.11
N GLY A 228 17.30 -13.17 -5.75
CA GLY A 228 16.81 -11.96 -5.10
C GLY A 228 15.78 -12.20 -3.99
N GLN A 229 14.94 -13.24 -4.06
CA GLN A 229 14.01 -13.55 -2.97
C GLN A 229 14.73 -14.12 -1.74
N LEU A 230 15.73 -14.96 -1.96
CA LEU A 230 16.57 -15.49 -0.89
C LEU A 230 17.40 -14.37 -0.26
N LEU A 231 17.91 -13.44 -1.07
CA LEU A 231 18.67 -12.28 -0.60
C LEU A 231 17.80 -11.31 0.18
N GLU A 232 16.58 -11.03 -0.28
CA GLU A 232 15.59 -10.19 0.44
C GLU A 232 15.30 -10.77 1.82
N ALA A 233 15.03 -12.08 1.88
CA ALA A 233 14.79 -12.76 3.16
C ALA A 233 16.04 -12.83 4.07
N ALA A 234 17.25 -12.89 3.50
CA ALA A 234 18.50 -12.86 4.26
C ALA A 234 18.87 -11.46 4.77
N LEU A 235 18.55 -10.41 4.00
CA LEU A 235 18.84 -9.02 4.36
C LEU A 235 17.84 -8.47 5.39
N GLU A 236 16.58 -8.91 5.36
CA GLU A 236 15.57 -8.51 6.34
C GLU A 236 15.75 -9.15 7.73
N LYS A 237 16.69 -10.09 7.90
CA LYS A 237 17.11 -10.73 9.17
C LYS A 237 16.02 -11.32 10.08
N GLU A 238 14.74 -11.27 9.73
CA GLU A 238 13.65 -11.79 10.59
C GLU A 238 12.64 -12.72 9.88
N SER A 239 12.70 -12.91 8.56
CA SER A 239 11.56 -13.43 7.79
C SER A 239 11.75 -14.81 7.15
N LEU A 240 12.89 -15.49 7.31
CA LEU A 240 13.08 -16.87 6.82
C LEU A 240 13.50 -17.85 7.92
N VAL A 241 12.59 -18.75 8.30
CA VAL A 241 12.95 -19.95 9.06
C VAL A 241 13.17 -21.08 8.08
N VAL A 242 14.43 -21.38 7.78
CA VAL A 242 14.81 -22.62 7.10
C VAL A 242 14.96 -23.68 8.20
N VAL A 243 13.98 -24.57 8.32
CA VAL A 243 14.07 -25.77 9.18
C VAL A 243 14.53 -26.94 8.33
#